data_AF-A0AAW2LZR9-F1
#
_entry.id   AF-A0AAW2LZR9-F1
#
_cell.length_a   1.000
_cell.length_b   1.000
_cell.length_c   1.000
_cell.angle_alpha   90.00
_cell.angle_beta   90.00
_cell.angle_gamma   90.00
#
_symmetry.space_group_name_H-M   'P 1'
#
loop_
_entity.id
_entity.type
_entity.pdbx_description
1 polymer ?
#
loop_
_entity_poly.entity_id
_entity_poly.type
_entity_poly.pdbx_seq_one_letter_code
_entity_poly.pdbx_strand_id
1 'polypeptide(L)'
;MEAMEKVQMVEILGDPAKVLKIGSLLGPQFECILIDFLQNQSNVFTWKSSDMQKISPEVMVHQLNVNPEAKPIKQKKRAFGTERKIIKGEVEKLLQVNYI
;
A
#
# COMPACT_ATOMS: atom_id res chain seq x y z
N MET A 1 -22.38 -18.28 -6.90
CA MET A 1 -21.78 -17.03 -7.40
C MET A 1 -22.34 -15.93 -6.52
N GLU A 2 -21.59 -15.48 -5.52
CA GLU A 2 -22.03 -14.39 -4.64
C GLU A 2 -22.27 -13.14 -5.47
N ALA A 3 -23.40 -12.46 -5.24
CA ALA A 3 -23.68 -11.19 -5.88
C ALA A 3 -22.63 -10.18 -5.40
N MET A 4 -21.85 -9.62 -6.33
CA MET A 4 -20.89 -8.57 -6.01
C MET A 4 -21.69 -7.37 -5.48
N GLU A 5 -21.41 -6.97 -4.24
CA GLU A 5 -22.04 -5.79 -3.65
C GLU A 5 -21.81 -4.58 -4.58
N LYS A 6 -22.88 -3.84 -4.85
CA LYS A 6 -22.78 -2.63 -5.66
C LYS A 6 -21.98 -1.61 -4.87
N VAL A 7 -21.00 -0.98 -5.51
CA VAL A 7 -20.11 0.01 -4.89
C VAL A 7 -20.10 1.30 -5.69
N GLN A 8 -19.92 2.42 -5.00
CA GLN A 8 -19.78 3.75 -5.55
C GLN A 8 -18.33 4.22 -5.39
N MET A 9 -17.82 4.93 -6.40
CA MET A 9 -16.51 5.55 -6.37
C MET A 9 -16.62 6.95 -5.79
N VAL A 10 -15.78 7.28 -4.82
CA VAL A 10 -15.71 8.60 -4.19
C VAL A 10 -14.29 9.13 -4.26
N GLU A 11 -14.15 10.35 -4.81
CA GLU A 11 -12.89 11.09 -4.82
C GLU A 11 -12.66 11.78 -3.48
N ILE A 12 -11.51 11.54 -2.88
CA ILE A 12 -11.12 12.12 -1.60
C ILE A 12 -10.39 13.44 -1.87
N LEU A 13 -10.88 14.53 -1.25
CA LEU A 13 -10.37 15.89 -1.42
C LEU A 13 -10.39 16.40 -2.88
N GLY A 14 -11.24 15.84 -3.74
CA GLY A 14 -11.33 16.20 -5.16
C GLY A 14 -10.12 15.81 -5.99
N ASP A 15 -9.31 14.84 -5.51
CA ASP A 15 -8.15 14.33 -6.23
C ASP A 15 -8.52 13.03 -6.99
N PRO A 16 -8.45 13.01 -8.33
CA PRO A 16 -8.79 11.82 -9.13
C PRO A 16 -7.81 10.66 -8.93
N ALA A 17 -6.63 10.91 -8.32
CA ALA A 17 -5.71 9.85 -7.93
C ALA A 17 -6.08 9.19 -6.58
N LYS A 18 -7.03 9.77 -5.82
CA LYS A 18 -7.41 9.34 -4.48
C LYS A 18 -8.86 8.89 -4.43
N VAL A 19 -9.14 7.77 -5.09
CA VAL A 19 -10.50 7.22 -5.20
C VAL A 19 -10.68 6.04 -4.23
N LEU A 20 -11.76 6.09 -3.44
CA LEU A 20 -12.21 4.99 -2.59
C LEU A 20 -13.51 4.39 -3.12
N LYS A 21 -13.71 3.10 -2.82
CA LYS A 21 -14.96 2.38 -3.10
C LYS A 21 -15.77 2.26 -1.82
N ILE A 22 -16.99 2.77 -1.83
CA ILE A 22 -17.93 2.72 -0.71
C ILE A 22 -19.14 1.87 -1.12
N GLY A 23 -19.70 1.06 -0.23
CA GLY A 23 -20.88 0.23 -0.51
C GLY A 23 -22.09 1.09 -0.88
N SER A 24 -22.80 0.75 -1.94
CA SER A 24 -23.94 1.54 -2.43
C SER A 24 -25.24 1.32 -1.64
N LEU A 25 -25.19 0.47 -0.61
CA LEU A 25 -26.33 0.17 0.27
C LEU A 25 -26.38 1.10 1.50
N LEU A 26 -25.42 2.02 1.61
CA LEU A 26 -25.40 3.04 2.65
C LEU A 26 -26.53 4.05 2.44
N GLY A 27 -27.26 4.37 3.52
CA GLY A 27 -28.24 5.46 3.48
C GLY A 27 -27.56 6.82 3.30
N PRO A 28 -28.22 7.82 2.69
CA PRO A 28 -27.58 9.10 2.33
C PRO A 28 -26.89 9.81 3.49
N GLN A 29 -27.49 9.75 4.69
CA GLN A 29 -26.92 10.33 5.91
C GLN A 29 -25.59 9.69 6.31
N PHE A 30 -25.48 8.36 6.20
CA PHE A 30 -24.29 7.61 6.60
C PHE A 30 -23.21 7.69 5.53
N GLU A 31 -23.63 7.77 4.25
CA GLU A 31 -22.73 8.05 3.15
C GLU A 31 -22.02 9.40 3.37
N CYS A 32 -22.75 10.48 3.65
CA CYS A 32 -22.14 11.79 3.93
C CYS A 32 -21.17 11.72 5.12
N ILE A 33 -21.58 11.14 6.25
CA ILE A 33 -20.73 11.02 7.45
C ILE A 33 -19.45 10.23 7.13
N LEU A 34 -19.56 9.14 6.37
CA LEU A 34 -18.41 8.31 6.00
C LEU A 34 -17.47 9.06 5.06
N ILE A 35 -17.99 9.77 4.06
CA ILE A 35 -17.18 10.56 3.13
C ILE A 35 -16.42 11.65 3.89
N ASP A 36 -17.10 12.40 4.76
CA ASP A 36 -16.48 13.44 5.58
C ASP A 36 -15.38 12.85 6.48
N PHE A 37 -15.64 11.70 7.09
CA PHE A 37 -14.64 10.98 7.89
C PHE A 37 -13.41 10.58 7.06
N LEU A 38 -13.62 9.99 5.87
CA LEU A 38 -12.54 9.55 5.00
C LEU A 38 -11.72 10.72 4.46
N GLN A 39 -12.36 11.87 4.19
CA GLN A 39 -11.66 13.10 3.81
C GLN A 39 -10.80 13.64 4.96
N ASN A 40 -11.33 13.63 6.18
CA ASN A 40 -10.58 14.03 7.38
C ASN A 40 -9.43 13.08 7.71
N GLN A 41 -9.54 11.79 7.36
CA GLN A 41 -8.49 10.78 7.54
C GLN A 41 -7.66 10.52 6.27
N SER A 42 -7.64 11.47 5.33
CA SER A 42 -6.95 11.32 4.05
C SER A 42 -5.44 11.07 4.16
N ASN A 43 -4.82 11.42 5.29
CA ASN A 43 -3.41 11.20 5.60
C ASN A 43 -3.08 9.78 6.07
N VAL A 44 -4.08 8.97 6.44
CA VAL A 44 -3.88 7.58 6.90
C VAL A 44 -3.63 6.63 5.71
N PHE A 45 -4.11 7.00 4.52
CA PHE A 45 -3.99 6.18 3.32
C PHE A 45 -2.68 6.41 2.59
N THR A 46 -2.19 5.33 1.98
CA THR A 46 -1.00 5.34 1.13
C THR A 46 -1.40 5.48 -0.35
N TRP A 47 -1.68 6.70 -0.81
CA TRP A 47 -2.17 6.93 -2.18
C TRP A 47 -1.09 6.71 -3.24
N LYS A 48 0.15 7.08 -2.93
CA LYS A 48 1.36 6.81 -3.73
C LYS A 48 2.40 6.12 -2.87
N SER A 49 3.40 5.48 -3.49
CA SER A 49 4.48 4.81 -2.74
C SER A 49 5.23 5.75 -1.79
N SER A 50 5.33 7.04 -2.11
CA SER A 50 5.98 8.02 -1.24
C SER A 50 5.17 8.40 0.00
N ASP A 51 3.89 8.04 0.05
CA ASP A 51 3.06 8.20 1.26
C ASP A 51 3.29 7.05 2.25
N MET A 52 4.05 5.99 1.89
CA MET A 52 4.43 4.94 2.85
C MET A 52 5.41 5.51 3.87
N GLN A 53 4.89 5.98 4.99
CA GLN A 53 5.71 6.31 6.14
C GLN A 53 6.27 5.02 6.75
N LYS A 54 7.60 4.91 6.77
CA LYS A 54 8.26 3.84 7.52
C LYS A 54 8.06 4.07 9.01
N ILE A 55 7.94 2.98 9.77
CA ILE A 55 8.16 3.02 11.21
C ILE A 55 9.63 3.36 11.43
N SER A 56 9.90 4.39 12.23
CA SER A 56 11.27 4.78 12.56
C SER A 56 11.99 3.59 13.22
N PRO A 57 13.23 3.25 12.81
CA PRO A 57 14.05 2.28 13.52
C PRO A 57 14.25 2.62 15.01
N GLU A 58 14.08 3.88 15.41
CA GLU A 58 14.12 4.28 16.83
C GLU A 58 12.89 3.79 17.61
N VAL A 59 11.75 3.61 16.92
CA VAL A 59 10.50 3.14 17.54
C VAL A 59 10.51 1.64 17.68
N MET A 60 10.83 0.92 16.60
CA MET A 60 10.85 -0.54 16.61
C MET A 60 11.70 -1.08 15.46
N VAL A 61 12.61 -2.00 15.77
CA VAL A 61 13.36 -2.80 14.79
C VAL A 61 13.15 -4.27 15.09
N HIS A 62 12.85 -5.04 14.06
CA HIS A 62 12.92 -6.49 14.14
C HIS A 62 14.35 -6.95 13.85
N GLN A 63 14.97 -7.63 14.81
CA GLN A 63 16.27 -8.28 14.62
C GLN A 63 16.07 -9.76 14.34
N LEU A 64 16.68 -10.25 13.25
CA LEU A 64 16.72 -11.67 12.97
C LEU A 64 17.76 -12.33 13.90
N ASN A 65 17.34 -13.34 14.66
CA ASN A 65 18.23 -14.13 15.51
C ASN A 65 19.01 -15.14 14.66
N VAL A 66 20.06 -14.67 14.00
CA VAL A 66 20.94 -15.49 13.15
C VAL A 66 22.17 -15.92 13.94
N ASN A 67 22.60 -17.18 13.76
CA ASN A 67 23.86 -17.65 14.35
C ASN A 67 25.04 -16.88 13.71
N PRO A 68 25.85 -16.12 14.47
CA PRO A 68 26.99 -15.38 13.94
C PRO A 68 28.07 -16.26 13.31
N GLU A 69 28.16 -17.54 13.71
CA GLU A 69 29.13 -18.50 13.18
C GLU A 69 28.64 -19.18 11.89
N ALA A 70 27.38 -18.99 11.52
CA ALA A 70 26.82 -19.58 10.31
C ALA A 70 27.42 -18.91 9.06
N LYS A 71 27.90 -19.74 8.13
CA LYS A 71 28.46 -19.26 6.86
C LYS A 71 27.33 -18.67 5.98
N PRO A 72 27.47 -17.46 5.44
CA PRO A 72 26.50 -16.89 4.50
C PRO A 72 26.34 -17.77 3.26
N ILE A 73 25.09 -18.06 2.86
CA ILE A 73 24.79 -18.85 1.68
C ILE A 73 24.28 -17.92 0.58
N LYS A 74 25.04 -17.80 -0.52
CA LYS A 74 24.60 -17.06 -1.71
C LYS A 74 23.58 -17.89 -2.49
N GLN A 75 22.31 -17.49 -2.42
CA GLN A 75 21.27 -18.12 -3.23
C GLN A 75 21.41 -17.72 -4.71
N LYS A 76 21.26 -18.71 -5.61
CA LYS A 76 21.28 -18.46 -7.06
C LYS A 76 20.08 -17.60 -7.44
N LYS A 77 20.33 -16.52 -8.19
CA LYS A 77 19.26 -15.63 -8.69
C LYS A 77 18.28 -16.44 -9.54
N ARG A 78 16.98 -16.32 -9.25
CA ARG A 78 15.92 -16.90 -10.08
C ARG A 78 15.82 -16.14 -11.40
N ALA A 79 15.63 -16.86 -12.49
CA ALA A 79 15.39 -16.25 -13.79
C ALA A 79 13.92 -15.80 -13.88
N PHE A 80 13.71 -14.50 -14.05
CA PHE A 80 12.41 -13.95 -14.39
C PHE A 80 12.33 -13.76 -15.91
N GLY A 81 11.20 -14.19 -16.49
CA GLY A 81 10.89 -14.04 -17.91
C GLY A 81 10.41 -12.63 -18.24
N THR A 82 9.25 -12.50 -18.90
CA THR A 82 8.65 -11.22 -19.30
C THR A 82 8.34 -10.31 -18.10
N GLU A 83 8.04 -10.89 -16.94
CA GLU A 83 7.78 -10.20 -15.68
C GLU A 83 8.92 -9.29 -15.21
N ARG A 84 10.16 -9.54 -15.68
CA ARG A 84 11.34 -8.76 -15.27
C ARG A 84 11.15 -7.25 -15.45
N LYS A 85 10.43 -6.81 -16.50
CA LYS A 85 10.17 -5.39 -16.75
C LYS A 85 9.29 -4.78 -15.64
N ILE A 86 8.27 -5.49 -15.21
CA ILE A 86 7.35 -5.06 -14.15
C ILE A 86 8.09 -5.03 -12.81
N ILE A 87 8.84 -6.10 -12.50
CA ILE A 87 9.66 -6.17 -11.28
C ILE A 87 10.64 -4.99 -11.21
N LYS A 88 11.31 -4.68 -12.33
CA LYS A 88 12.26 -3.56 -12.38
C LYS A 88 11.58 -2.22 -12.07
N GLY A 89 10.41 -1.96 -12.66
CA GLY A 89 9.65 -0.74 -12.39
C GLY A 89 9.23 -0.63 -10.92
N GLU A 90 8.76 -1.71 -10.31
CA GLU A 90 8.38 -1.69 -8.89
C GLU A 90 9.59 -1.51 -7.97
N VAL A 91 10.73 -2.16 -8.27
CA VAL A 91 11.98 -1.97 -7.52
C VAL A 91 12.46 -0.52 -7.60
N GLU A 92 12.41 0.11 -8.77
CA GLU A 92 12.77 1.52 -8.94
C GLU A 92 11.85 2.43 -8.11
N LYS A 93 10.55 2.17 -8.11
CA LYS A 93 9.56 2.90 -7.31
C LYS A 93 9.81 2.78 -5.80
N LEU A 94 10.21 1.60 -5.31
CA LEU A 94 10.54 1.38 -3.91
C LEU A 94 11.88 2.03 -3.51
N LEU A 95 12.87 2.02 -4.39
CA LEU A 95 14.16 2.69 -4.18
C LEU A 95 14.00 4.21 -4.10
N GLN A 96 13.14 4.81 -4.93
CA GLN A 96 12.87 6.26 -4.90
C GLN A 96 12.38 6.77 -3.55
N VAL A 97 11.69 5.92 -2.78
CA VAL A 97 11.15 6.25 -1.46
C VAL A 97 12.02 5.72 -0.32
N ASN A 98 13.25 5.29 -0.65
CA ASN A 98 14.19 4.64 0.26
C ASN A 98 13.53 3.49 1.04
N TYR A 99 12.62 2.74 0.42
CA TYR A 99 11.95 1.62 1.11
C TYR A 99 12.85 0.40 1.25
N ILE A 100 13.64 0.13 0.22
CA ILE A 100 14.62 -0.96 0.10
C ILE A 100 15.99 -0.42 -0.24
#